data_AF-A0A1G7DIL1-F1
#
_entry.id   AF-A0A1G7DIL1-F1
#
_cell.length_a   1.000
_cell.length_b   1.000
_cell.length_c   1.000
_cell.angle_alpha   90.00
_cell.angle_beta   90.00
_cell.angle_gamma   90.00
#
_symmetry.space_group_name_H-M   'P 1'
#
loop_
_entity.id
_entity.type
_entity.pdbx_description
1 polymer ?
#
loop_
_entity_poly.entity_id
_entity_poly.type
_entity_poly.pdbx_seq_one_letter_code
_entity_poly.pdbx_strand_id
1 'polypeptide(L)'
;MDVRTAEDMRAGDHACAVPVSDEGLWELTSRFLARGLSVGEKVVYFDDGTSERVLDRLTEDRMPVAGALRSGQLQVVPADVTRGAFRSPVADVRSLLHSYVDGSVAQGWSGLRMTGQLSYGAGSPGGVPLSDYDRALDEVVVERGLTALCLYDHTRYTDAQIEHMRGVHREELDAPAAYDDGLLRITQTGRNSARLAGEADHSNRPMIHRIIGEALDRALRAADSDTDIELNLASLRFLDVAGAVALVHAAEEFPSMHRLVLSDVRPAVLRVLDRCGAPFAAQLVVREARAHGAGGGS
;
A
#
# COMPACT_ATOMS: atom_id res chain seq x y z
N MET A 1 21.84 6.63 1.67
CA MET A 1 21.23 6.13 2.92
C MET A 1 20.11 5.23 2.42
N ASP A 2 20.26 3.91 2.55
CA ASP A 2 19.22 3.00 2.04
C ASP A 2 17.93 3.27 2.78
N VAL A 3 16.87 3.57 2.03
CA VAL A 3 15.54 3.82 2.59
C VAL A 3 14.97 2.48 3.02
N ARG A 4 14.71 2.31 4.32
CA ARG A 4 14.09 1.10 4.86
C ARG A 4 12.60 1.12 4.51
N THR A 5 12.13 0.04 3.90
CA THR A 5 10.72 -0.11 3.48
C THR A 5 9.98 -1.10 4.38
N ALA A 6 8.64 -1.14 4.25
CA ALA A 6 7.80 -2.10 4.99
C ALA A 6 8.17 -3.58 4.76
N GLU A 7 8.76 -3.90 3.61
CA GLU A 7 9.14 -5.26 3.23
C GLU A 7 10.44 -5.71 3.92
N ASP A 8 11.26 -4.75 4.39
CA ASP A 8 12.53 -4.97 5.09
C ASP A 8 12.34 -5.25 6.60
N MET A 9 11.12 -5.10 7.11
CA MET A 9 10.80 -5.42 8.51
C MET A 9 10.80 -6.94 8.73
N ARG A 10 11.38 -7.35 9.84
CA ARG A 10 11.58 -8.72 10.32
C ARG A 10 10.89 -8.92 11.66
N ALA A 11 10.86 -10.18 12.11
CA ALA A 11 10.38 -10.53 13.45
C ALA A 11 11.11 -9.69 14.52
N GLY A 12 10.34 -9.04 15.40
CA GLY A 12 10.86 -8.16 16.45
C GLY A 12 11.13 -6.71 16.01
N ASP A 13 10.77 -6.32 14.79
CA ASP A 13 10.79 -4.91 14.38
C ASP A 13 9.48 -4.19 14.77
N HIS A 14 9.64 -2.96 15.25
CA HIS A 14 8.58 -2.02 15.53
C HIS A 14 8.92 -0.67 14.93
N ALA A 15 8.15 -0.25 13.93
CA ALA A 15 8.38 0.99 13.20
C ALA A 15 7.09 1.79 13.08
N CYS A 16 7.21 3.11 12.94
CA CYS A 16 6.10 3.96 12.56
C CYS A 16 6.17 4.35 11.09
N ALA A 17 5.06 4.87 10.57
CA ALA A 17 5.06 5.61 9.33
C ALA A 17 4.01 6.73 9.39
N VAL A 18 4.28 7.79 8.62
CA VAL A 18 3.41 8.95 8.52
C VAL A 18 3.03 9.22 7.06
N PRO A 19 2.09 8.45 6.49
CA PRO A 19 1.63 8.70 5.12
C PRO A 19 0.99 10.08 5.00
N VAL A 20 1.29 10.76 3.89
CA VAL A 20 0.79 12.11 3.58
C VAL A 20 -0.47 12.10 2.71
N SER A 21 -0.89 10.92 2.25
CA SER A 21 -2.07 10.69 1.41
C SER A 21 -2.72 9.35 1.73
N ASP A 22 -4.00 9.22 1.39
CA ASP A 22 -4.73 7.96 1.52
C ASP A 22 -4.10 6.85 0.65
N GLU A 23 -3.66 7.19 -0.56
CA GLU A 23 -2.94 6.24 -1.43
C GLU A 23 -1.62 5.76 -0.81
N GLY A 24 -0.87 6.67 -0.20
CA GLY A 24 0.36 6.34 0.52
C GLY A 24 0.10 5.41 1.69
N LEU A 25 -0.99 5.66 2.43
CA LEU A 25 -1.43 4.80 3.54
C LEU A 25 -1.80 3.40 3.06
N TRP A 26 -2.63 3.27 2.02
CA TRP A 26 -3.06 1.98 1.49
C TRP A 26 -1.91 1.20 0.86
N GLU A 27 -1.01 1.87 0.13
CA GLU A 27 0.18 1.26 -0.45
C GLU A 27 1.11 0.71 0.63
N LEU A 28 1.44 1.52 1.64
CA LEU A 28 2.33 1.08 2.70
C LEU A 28 1.73 -0.09 3.49
N THR A 29 0.45 0.02 3.84
CA THR A 29 -0.28 -1.01 4.58
C THR A 29 -0.32 -2.31 3.79
N SER A 30 -0.73 -2.25 2.52
CA SER A 30 -0.79 -3.45 1.67
C SER A 30 0.56 -4.12 1.46
N ARG A 31 1.65 -3.37 1.24
CA ARG A 31 3.00 -3.95 1.12
C ARG A 31 3.46 -4.63 2.40
N PHE A 32 3.20 -4.01 3.55
CA PHE A 32 3.50 -4.60 4.85
C PHE A 32 2.75 -5.92 5.07
N LEU A 33 1.44 -5.96 4.79
CA LEU A 33 0.62 -7.16 4.92
C LEU A 33 1.02 -8.23 3.89
N ALA A 34 1.27 -7.84 2.63
CA ALA A 34 1.68 -8.73 1.56
C ALA A 34 3.00 -9.43 1.90
N ARG A 35 3.94 -8.72 2.52
CA ARG A 35 5.20 -9.30 2.98
C ARG A 35 4.94 -10.45 3.95
N GLY A 36 4.14 -10.22 5.00
CA GLY A 36 3.83 -11.25 6.00
C GLY A 36 3.16 -12.49 5.37
N LEU A 37 2.20 -12.26 4.48
CA LEU A 37 1.55 -13.35 3.75
C LEU A 37 2.55 -14.18 2.92
N SER A 38 3.49 -13.52 2.23
CA SER A 38 4.49 -14.17 1.37
C SER A 38 5.51 -15.03 2.14
N VAL A 39 5.76 -14.74 3.41
CA VAL A 39 6.71 -15.47 4.26
C VAL A 39 6.04 -16.41 5.26
N GLY A 40 4.74 -16.62 5.13
CA GLY A 40 3.98 -17.56 5.97
C GLY A 40 3.70 -17.06 7.39
N GLU A 41 3.75 -15.74 7.62
CA GLU A 41 3.32 -15.13 8.88
C GLU A 41 1.79 -15.09 8.95
N LYS A 42 1.26 -15.09 10.18
CA LYS A 42 -0.09 -14.60 10.43
C LYS A 42 -0.06 -13.08 10.35
N VAL A 43 -1.04 -12.52 9.66
CA VAL A 43 -1.16 -11.09 9.40
C VAL A 43 -2.48 -10.60 9.99
N VAL A 44 -2.39 -9.65 10.92
CA VAL A 44 -3.55 -9.04 11.58
C VAL A 44 -3.62 -7.56 11.21
N TYR A 45 -4.71 -7.19 10.56
CA TYR A 45 -5.01 -5.81 10.22
C TYR A 45 -6.12 -5.29 11.13
N PHE A 46 -5.83 -4.27 11.92
CA PHE A 46 -6.80 -3.58 12.76
C PHE A 46 -7.51 -2.52 11.91
N ASP A 47 -8.78 -2.76 11.61
CA ASP A 47 -9.55 -1.92 10.71
C ASP A 47 -9.66 -0.50 11.25
N ASP A 48 -9.28 0.44 10.41
CA ASP A 48 -9.30 1.88 10.66
C ASP A 48 -10.32 2.61 9.76
N GLY A 49 -11.18 1.85 9.08
CA GLY A 49 -12.12 2.34 8.09
C GLY A 49 -11.60 2.23 6.66
N THR A 50 -10.39 1.71 6.45
CA THR A 50 -9.79 1.53 5.11
C THR A 50 -9.63 0.08 4.67
N SER A 51 -10.15 -0.90 5.44
CA SER A 51 -10.02 -2.34 5.14
C SER A 51 -10.39 -2.71 3.70
N GLU A 52 -11.50 -2.20 3.16
CA GLU A 52 -11.90 -2.46 1.76
C GLU A 52 -10.78 -2.06 0.78
N ARG A 53 -10.21 -0.87 0.94
CA ARG A 53 -9.13 -0.35 0.07
C ARG A 53 -7.84 -1.13 0.22
N VAL A 54 -7.49 -1.52 1.43
CA VAL A 54 -6.30 -2.34 1.68
C VAL A 54 -6.45 -3.73 1.08
N LEU A 55 -7.62 -4.36 1.20
CA LEU A 55 -7.91 -5.68 0.60
C LEU A 55 -7.95 -5.62 -0.94
N ASP A 56 -8.52 -4.55 -1.51
CA ASP A 56 -8.48 -4.27 -2.95
C ASP A 56 -7.03 -4.18 -3.43
N ARG A 57 -6.20 -3.39 -2.73
CA ARG A 57 -4.78 -3.20 -3.09
C ARG A 57 -3.99 -4.50 -3.01
N LEU A 58 -4.21 -5.32 -1.98
CA LEU A 58 -3.62 -6.67 -1.89
C LEU A 58 -4.04 -7.56 -3.08
N THR A 59 -5.29 -7.45 -3.51
CA THR A 59 -5.84 -8.21 -4.66
C THR A 59 -5.23 -7.73 -5.98
N GLU A 60 -5.06 -6.41 -6.14
CA GLU A 60 -4.35 -5.76 -7.24
C GLU A 60 -2.87 -6.20 -7.30
N ASP A 61 -2.26 -6.44 -6.14
CA ASP A 61 -0.89 -6.97 -6.00
C ASP A 61 -0.81 -8.50 -6.09
N ARG A 62 -1.90 -9.15 -6.51
CA ARG A 62 -2.01 -10.60 -6.75
C ARG A 62 -1.82 -11.46 -5.50
N MET A 63 -2.07 -10.91 -4.31
CA MET A 63 -2.06 -11.68 -3.08
C MET A 63 -3.32 -12.58 -2.98
N PRO A 64 -3.21 -13.80 -2.39
CA PRO A 64 -4.32 -14.73 -2.29
C PRO A 64 -5.27 -14.35 -1.13
N VAL A 65 -5.81 -13.13 -1.15
CA VAL A 65 -6.60 -12.53 -0.04
C VAL A 65 -7.72 -13.45 0.44
N ALA A 66 -8.53 -13.97 -0.46
CA ALA A 66 -9.64 -14.86 -0.10
C ALA A 66 -9.16 -16.16 0.55
N GLY A 67 -8.03 -16.72 0.12
CA GLY A 67 -7.42 -17.91 0.72
C GLY A 67 -6.82 -17.62 2.10
N ALA A 68 -6.15 -16.46 2.24
CA ALA A 68 -5.58 -16.00 3.50
C ALA A 68 -6.66 -15.74 4.56
N LEU A 69 -7.78 -15.12 4.18
CA LEU A 69 -8.94 -14.93 5.07
C LEU A 69 -9.55 -16.27 5.49
N ARG A 70 -9.78 -17.20 4.54
CA ARG A 70 -10.37 -18.52 4.85
C ARG A 70 -9.49 -19.38 5.75
N SER A 71 -8.18 -19.34 5.57
CA SER A 71 -7.22 -20.09 6.41
C SER A 71 -6.97 -19.43 7.76
N GLY A 72 -7.42 -18.19 7.95
CA GLY A 72 -7.11 -17.38 9.14
C GLY A 72 -5.68 -16.84 9.15
N GLN A 73 -4.94 -16.94 8.04
CA GLN A 73 -3.63 -16.30 7.89
C GLN A 73 -3.77 -14.78 7.88
N LEU A 74 -4.77 -14.24 7.17
CA LEU A 74 -5.15 -12.83 7.24
C LEU A 74 -6.37 -12.69 8.15
N GLN A 75 -6.30 -11.80 9.12
CA GLN A 75 -7.41 -11.46 9.99
C GLN A 75 -7.62 -9.94 9.97
N VAL A 76 -8.83 -9.50 9.65
CA VAL A 76 -9.25 -8.11 9.82
C VAL A 76 -10.00 -8.01 11.15
N VAL A 77 -9.47 -7.23 12.08
CA VAL A 77 -10.09 -6.96 13.38
C VAL A 77 -10.98 -5.73 13.23
N PRO A 78 -12.30 -5.84 13.48
CA PRO A 78 -13.22 -4.71 13.36
C PRO A 78 -12.87 -3.53 14.27
N ALA A 79 -13.14 -2.32 13.79
CA ALA A 79 -12.80 -1.07 14.48
C ALA A 79 -13.41 -0.92 15.89
N ASP A 80 -14.58 -1.52 16.15
CA ASP A 80 -15.24 -1.53 17.46
C ASP A 80 -14.49 -2.42 18.47
N VAL A 81 -13.95 -3.55 18.02
CA VAL A 81 -13.09 -4.42 18.83
C VAL A 81 -11.80 -3.69 19.20
N THR A 82 -11.15 -3.05 18.22
CA THR A 82 -9.96 -2.22 18.45
C THR A 82 -10.26 -1.12 19.47
N ARG A 83 -11.39 -0.39 19.32
CA ARG A 83 -11.85 0.61 20.29
C ARG A 83 -11.99 0.07 21.71
N GLY A 84 -12.53 -1.14 21.87
CA GLY A 84 -12.65 -1.79 23.17
C GLY A 84 -11.30 -2.05 23.83
N ALA A 85 -10.31 -2.52 23.06
CA ALA A 85 -8.97 -2.78 23.56
C ALA A 85 -8.29 -1.51 24.11
N PHE A 86 -8.44 -0.36 23.45
CA PHE A 86 -7.87 0.92 23.90
C PHE A 86 -8.49 1.51 25.17
N ARG A 87 -9.68 1.01 25.56
CA ARG A 87 -10.33 1.35 26.83
C ARG A 87 -9.98 0.39 27.95
N SER A 88 -9.25 -0.68 27.63
CA SER A 88 -8.83 -1.68 28.61
C SER A 88 -7.49 -1.26 29.23
N PRO A 89 -7.20 -1.67 30.48
CA PRO A 89 -5.87 -1.52 31.08
C PRO A 89 -4.74 -2.04 30.18
N VAL A 90 -3.57 -1.39 30.24
CA VAL A 90 -2.37 -1.78 29.47
C VAL A 90 -2.01 -3.27 29.64
N ALA A 91 -2.18 -3.81 30.85
CA ALA A 91 -1.90 -5.21 31.14
C ALA A 91 -2.80 -6.19 30.35
N ASP A 92 -4.06 -5.80 30.12
CA ASP A 92 -5.02 -6.62 29.36
C ASP A 92 -4.70 -6.58 27.88
N VAL A 93 -4.32 -5.41 27.36
CA VAL A 93 -3.81 -5.25 25.99
C VAL A 93 -2.57 -6.13 25.78
N ARG A 94 -1.60 -6.08 26.70
CA ARG A 94 -0.39 -6.90 26.62
C ARG A 94 -0.74 -8.39 26.59
N SER A 95 -1.63 -8.82 27.47
CA SER A 95 -2.10 -10.22 27.54
C SER A 95 -2.79 -10.64 26.24
N LEU A 96 -3.59 -9.75 25.64
CA LEU A 96 -4.22 -9.97 24.35
C LEU A 96 -3.17 -10.13 23.24
N LEU A 97 -2.17 -9.24 23.16
CA LEU A 97 -1.09 -9.33 22.16
C LEU A 97 -0.29 -10.63 22.30
N HIS A 98 0.05 -11.06 23.53
CA HIS A 98 0.67 -12.36 23.76
C HIS A 98 -0.20 -13.50 23.20
N SER A 99 -1.50 -13.49 23.47
CA SER A 99 -2.41 -14.52 22.97
C SER A 99 -2.49 -14.57 21.43
N TYR A 100 -2.38 -13.42 20.76
CA TYR A 100 -2.30 -13.37 19.29
C TYR A 100 -1.02 -14.01 18.77
N VAL A 101 0.13 -13.70 19.38
CA VAL A 101 1.41 -14.28 18.95
C VAL A 101 1.44 -15.78 19.23
N ASP A 102 1.15 -16.19 20.46
CA ASP A 102 1.17 -17.61 20.86
C ASP A 102 0.16 -18.42 20.03
N GLY A 103 -1.03 -17.85 19.78
CA GLY A 103 -2.06 -18.44 18.93
C GLY A 103 -1.63 -18.55 17.46
N SER A 104 -0.88 -17.59 16.93
CA SER A 104 -0.34 -17.66 15.55
C SER A 104 0.65 -18.82 15.38
N VAL A 105 1.55 -19.00 16.33
CA VAL A 105 2.55 -20.08 16.33
C VAL A 105 1.85 -21.43 16.52
N ALA A 106 0.88 -21.52 17.42
CA ALA A 106 0.07 -22.74 17.62
C ALA A 106 -0.74 -23.13 16.37
N GLN A 107 -1.11 -22.17 15.53
CA GLN A 107 -1.75 -22.40 14.23
C GLN A 107 -0.77 -22.80 13.12
N GLY A 108 0.53 -22.85 13.41
CA GLY A 108 1.58 -23.26 12.47
C GLY A 108 2.15 -22.13 11.62
N TRP A 109 1.83 -20.86 11.91
CA TRP A 109 2.40 -19.72 11.20
C TRP A 109 3.83 -19.42 11.70
N SER A 110 4.68 -18.87 10.83
CA SER A 110 6.09 -18.60 11.15
C SER A 110 6.29 -17.43 12.12
N GLY A 111 5.25 -16.61 12.32
CA GLY A 111 5.25 -15.45 13.21
C GLY A 111 3.94 -14.68 13.12
N LEU A 112 3.91 -13.53 13.79
CA LEU A 112 2.79 -12.59 13.75
C LEU A 112 3.28 -11.22 13.29
N ARG A 113 2.56 -10.68 12.30
CA ARG A 113 2.71 -9.32 11.82
C ARG A 113 1.39 -8.56 12.00
N MET A 114 1.45 -7.33 12.51
CA MET A 114 0.25 -6.52 12.69
C MET A 114 0.43 -5.05 12.34
N THR A 115 -0.64 -4.46 11.83
CA THR A 115 -0.75 -3.02 11.56
C THR A 115 -2.22 -2.59 11.55
N GLY A 116 -2.45 -1.30 11.38
CA GLY A 116 -3.76 -0.66 11.46
C GLY A 116 -3.68 0.54 12.40
N GLN A 117 -4.63 1.45 12.26
CA GLN A 117 -4.57 2.69 13.03
C GLN A 117 -5.25 2.59 14.38
N LEU A 118 -4.45 2.92 15.38
CA LEU A 118 -4.77 2.87 16.80
C LEU A 118 -5.41 4.18 17.30
N SER A 119 -5.83 5.06 16.38
CA SER A 119 -6.29 6.43 16.63
C SER A 119 -7.49 6.51 17.57
N TYR A 120 -8.20 5.39 17.75
CA TYR A 120 -9.33 5.26 18.65
C TYR A 120 -8.99 5.48 20.14
N GLY A 121 -7.72 5.35 20.54
CA GLY A 121 -7.26 5.66 21.90
C GLY A 121 -6.88 7.14 22.11
N ALA A 122 -6.46 7.83 21.06
CA ALA A 122 -5.81 9.15 21.14
C ALA A 122 -6.74 10.30 21.59
N GLY A 123 -8.06 10.10 21.58
CA GLY A 123 -9.05 11.11 21.96
C GLY A 123 -10.10 10.65 22.98
N SER A 124 -9.98 9.45 23.56
CA SER A 124 -10.99 8.95 24.51
C SER A 124 -10.72 9.46 25.93
N PRO A 125 -11.66 10.17 26.57
CA PRO A 125 -11.56 10.45 28.00
C PRO A 125 -11.45 9.15 28.79
N GLY A 126 -10.41 9.03 29.63
CA GLY A 126 -10.15 7.83 30.44
C GLY A 126 -9.55 6.63 29.67
N GLY A 127 -9.15 6.81 28.40
CA GLY A 127 -8.37 5.81 27.66
C GLY A 127 -6.91 5.77 28.11
N VAL A 128 -6.22 4.69 27.76
CA VAL A 128 -4.76 4.57 27.95
C VAL A 128 -4.05 5.56 27.02
N PRO A 129 -3.07 6.35 27.50
CA PRO A 129 -2.25 7.20 26.63
C PRO A 129 -1.61 6.39 25.50
N LEU A 130 -1.55 6.97 24.29
CA LEU A 130 -1.02 6.30 23.11
C LEU A 130 0.41 5.77 23.32
N SER A 131 1.26 6.53 24.02
CA SER A 131 2.64 6.14 24.33
C SER A 131 2.74 4.99 25.34
N ASP A 132 1.77 4.85 26.25
CA ASP A 132 1.74 3.70 27.17
C ASP A 132 1.32 2.42 26.46
N TYR A 133 0.38 2.52 25.51
CA TYR A 133 0.03 1.41 24.63
C TYR A 133 1.22 1.01 23.74
N ASP A 134 1.85 1.99 23.11
CA ASP A 134 3.00 1.80 22.21
C ASP A 134 4.18 1.13 22.93
N ARG A 135 4.47 1.55 24.15
CA ARG A 135 5.48 0.92 25.00
C ARG A 135 5.14 -0.54 25.32
N ALA A 136 3.88 -0.84 25.65
CA ALA A 136 3.46 -2.22 25.89
C ALA A 136 3.54 -3.09 24.62
N LEU A 137 3.29 -2.49 23.45
CA LEU A 137 3.50 -3.13 22.16
C LEU A 137 4.99 -3.41 21.90
N ASP A 138 5.88 -2.43 22.11
CA ASP A 138 7.34 -2.59 21.96
C ASP A 138 7.89 -3.71 22.85
N GLU A 139 7.39 -3.81 24.09
CA GLU A 139 7.76 -4.90 24.99
C GLU A 139 7.38 -6.28 24.41
N VAL A 140 6.18 -6.44 23.83
CA VAL A 140 5.75 -7.70 23.19
C VAL A 140 6.52 -7.98 21.91
N VAL A 141 6.82 -6.95 21.11
CA VAL A 141 7.69 -7.03 19.93
C VAL A 141 9.04 -7.65 20.30
N VAL A 142 9.69 -7.12 21.33
CA VAL A 142 11.00 -7.63 21.78
C VAL A 142 10.88 -9.01 22.42
N GLU A 143 9.84 -9.26 23.23
CA GLU A 143 9.70 -10.50 24.00
C GLU A 143 9.25 -11.71 23.17
N ARG A 144 8.45 -11.49 22.13
CA ARG A 144 7.81 -12.56 21.33
C ARG A 144 8.10 -12.49 19.84
N GLY A 145 8.90 -11.53 19.38
CA GLY A 145 9.25 -11.39 17.97
C GLY A 145 8.08 -10.95 17.08
N LEU A 146 7.07 -10.29 17.66
CA LEU A 146 5.99 -9.65 16.90
C LEU A 146 6.58 -8.59 15.95
N THR A 147 6.10 -8.51 14.71
CA THR A 147 6.41 -7.41 13.81
C THR A 147 5.25 -6.42 13.78
N ALA A 148 5.49 -5.17 14.16
CA ALA A 148 4.44 -4.16 14.29
C ALA A 148 4.75 -2.90 13.46
N LEU A 149 3.79 -2.48 12.64
CA LEU A 149 3.82 -1.19 11.94
C LEU A 149 2.72 -0.28 12.47
N CYS A 150 3.12 0.81 13.11
CA CYS A 150 2.23 1.85 13.61
C CYS A 150 2.03 2.95 12.57
N LEU A 151 0.77 3.31 12.32
CA LEU A 151 0.39 4.25 11.26
C LEU A 151 -0.21 5.53 11.86
N TYR A 152 0.30 6.68 11.44
CA TYR A 152 -0.14 8.01 11.91
C TYR A 152 -0.42 8.92 10.70
N ASP A 153 -1.57 9.58 10.65
CA ASP A 153 -1.85 10.57 9.61
C ASP A 153 -2.31 11.90 10.23
N HIS A 154 -2.19 12.96 9.44
CA HIS A 154 -2.55 14.32 9.84
C HIS A 154 -4.06 14.57 9.90
N THR A 155 -4.90 13.62 9.47
CA THR A 155 -6.37 13.74 9.58
C THR A 155 -6.86 13.37 10.97
N ARG A 156 -6.16 12.45 11.65
CA ARG A 156 -6.56 11.89 12.95
C ARG A 156 -5.64 12.25 14.10
N TYR A 157 -4.38 12.55 13.82
CA TYR A 157 -3.40 12.92 14.83
C TYR A 157 -2.94 14.35 14.60
N THR A 158 -2.76 15.08 15.69
CA THR A 158 -2.11 16.39 15.66
C THR A 158 -0.62 16.24 15.37
N ASP A 159 0.01 17.26 14.78
CA ASP A 159 1.45 17.25 14.51
C ASP A 159 2.28 17.00 15.77
N ALA A 160 1.83 17.51 16.92
CA ALA A 160 2.49 17.25 18.20
C ALA A 160 2.41 15.77 18.63
N GLN A 161 1.28 15.10 18.36
CA GLN A 161 1.16 13.66 18.61
C GLN A 161 2.03 12.86 17.65
N ILE A 162 2.05 13.23 16.36
CA ILE A 162 2.90 12.58 15.35
C ILE A 162 4.37 12.70 15.74
N GLU A 163 4.83 13.91 16.08
CA GLU A 163 6.21 14.14 16.50
C GLU A 163 6.57 13.38 17.78
N HIS A 164 5.64 13.33 18.74
CA HIS A 164 5.82 12.50 19.93
C HIS A 164 5.98 11.02 19.57
N MET A 165 5.15 10.50 18.66
CA MET A 165 5.22 9.10 18.24
C MET A 165 6.48 8.80 17.43
N ARG A 166 6.96 9.73 16.57
CA ARG A 166 8.28 9.63 15.93
C ARG A 166 9.39 9.47 16.96
N GLY A 167 9.34 10.23 18.06
CA GLY A 167 10.36 10.20 19.11
C GLY A 167 10.39 8.92 19.95
N VAL A 168 9.29 8.15 20.03
CA VAL A 168 9.26 6.87 20.79
C VAL A 168 9.53 5.65 19.91
N HIS A 169 9.39 5.76 18.59
CA HIS A 169 9.76 4.71 17.66
C HIS A 169 11.25 4.79 17.33
N ARG A 170 11.89 3.62 17.20
CA ARG A 170 13.31 3.55 16.82
C ARG A 170 13.51 3.87 15.34
N GLU A 171 12.47 3.64 14.56
CA GLU A 171 12.50 3.72 13.11
C GLU A 171 11.20 4.26 12.56
N GLU A 172 11.34 5.07 11.52
CA GLU A 172 10.24 5.52 10.68
C GLU A 172 10.46 4.98 9.28
N LEU A 173 9.44 4.29 8.75
CA LEU A 173 9.44 3.84 7.39
C LEU A 173 9.01 4.97 6.47
N ASP A 174 9.71 5.08 5.35
CA ASP A 174 9.29 5.92 4.24
C ASP A 174 8.59 5.07 3.18
N ALA A 175 7.64 5.69 2.49
CA ALA A 175 7.03 5.19 1.28
C ALA A 175 7.29 6.22 0.18
N PRO A 176 8.52 6.25 -0.39
CA PRO A 176 8.87 7.29 -1.35
C PRO A 176 8.00 7.17 -2.60
N ALA A 177 7.47 8.31 -3.03
CA ALA A 177 6.77 8.45 -4.31
C ALA A 177 7.55 9.38 -5.23
N ALA A 178 7.45 9.15 -6.54
CA ALA A 178 7.90 10.09 -7.54
C ALA A 178 6.98 11.33 -7.62
N TYR A 179 5.72 11.17 -7.20
CA TYR A 179 4.73 12.22 -7.11
C TYR A 179 3.57 11.79 -6.20
N ASP A 180 3.06 12.72 -5.40
CA ASP A 180 1.85 12.55 -4.60
C ASP A 180 1.23 13.93 -4.33
N ASP A 181 0.01 14.16 -4.81
CA ASP A 181 -0.76 15.38 -4.54
C ASP A 181 -2.00 15.11 -3.68
N GLY A 182 -2.10 13.91 -3.09
CA GLY A 182 -3.26 13.44 -2.34
C GLY A 182 -4.37 12.84 -3.21
N LEU A 183 -4.41 13.14 -4.52
CA LEU A 183 -5.40 12.60 -5.46
C LEU A 183 -4.79 11.50 -6.36
N LEU A 184 -3.59 11.75 -6.88
CA LEU A 184 -2.78 10.83 -7.65
C LEU A 184 -1.45 10.59 -6.94
N ARG A 185 -1.14 9.32 -6.77
CA ARG A 185 0.18 8.86 -6.33
C ARG A 185 0.87 8.11 -7.45
N ILE A 186 2.14 8.45 -7.68
CA ILE A 186 3.01 7.78 -8.65
C ILE A 186 4.22 7.21 -7.92
N THR A 187 4.31 5.89 -7.88
CA THR A 187 5.41 5.17 -7.23
C THR A 187 6.29 4.51 -8.28
N GLN A 188 7.59 4.75 -8.22
CA GLN A 188 8.54 4.11 -9.13
C GLN A 188 8.71 2.63 -8.73
N THR A 189 8.49 1.70 -9.66
CA THR A 189 8.56 0.25 -9.41
C THR A 189 9.80 -0.40 -10.03
N GLY A 190 10.51 0.34 -10.88
CA GLY A 190 11.71 -0.09 -11.59
C GLY A 190 12.27 1.06 -12.40
N ARG A 191 13.30 0.81 -13.22
CA ARG A 191 13.98 1.89 -13.96
C ARG A 191 13.06 2.61 -14.96
N ASN A 192 12.27 1.82 -15.69
CA ASN A 192 11.34 2.26 -16.73
C ASN A 192 9.88 1.90 -16.38
N SER A 193 9.60 1.66 -15.10
CA SER A 193 8.27 1.26 -14.65
C SER A 193 7.81 2.07 -13.44
N ALA A 194 6.53 2.44 -13.45
CA ALA A 194 5.87 3.13 -12.35
C ALA A 194 4.44 2.59 -12.16
N ARG A 195 3.89 2.77 -10.96
CA ARG A 195 2.46 2.57 -10.69
C ARG A 195 1.79 3.92 -10.53
N LEU A 196 0.62 4.08 -11.17
CA LEU A 196 -0.29 5.19 -10.92
C LEU A 196 -1.45 4.67 -10.05
N ALA A 197 -1.72 5.36 -8.95
CA ALA A 197 -2.78 5.04 -8.04
C ALA A 197 -3.60 6.30 -7.70
N GLY A 198 -4.90 6.14 -7.49
CA GLY A 198 -5.80 7.26 -7.26
C GLY A 198 -6.51 7.73 -8.52
N GLU A 199 -6.50 9.03 -8.78
CA GLU A 199 -7.28 9.66 -9.85
C GLU A 199 -6.41 10.60 -10.71
N ALA A 200 -6.40 10.36 -12.01
CA ALA A 200 -5.71 11.20 -12.98
C ALA A 200 -6.68 12.21 -13.61
N ASP A 201 -6.43 13.49 -13.39
CA ASP A 201 -7.24 14.59 -13.89
C ASP A 201 -6.40 15.74 -14.45
N HIS A 202 -7.02 16.89 -14.71
CA HIS A 202 -6.34 18.05 -15.24
C HIS A 202 -5.16 18.54 -14.36
N SER A 203 -5.28 18.47 -13.03
CA SER A 203 -4.33 19.04 -12.08
C SER A 203 -2.98 18.31 -12.07
N ASN A 204 -3.01 16.99 -12.26
CA ASN A 204 -1.83 16.12 -12.17
C ASN A 204 -1.34 15.55 -13.51
N ARG A 205 -2.10 15.72 -14.61
CA ARG A 205 -1.69 15.32 -15.96
C ARG A 205 -0.28 15.78 -16.38
N PRO A 206 0.18 17.02 -16.10
CA PRO A 206 1.54 17.42 -16.45
C PRO A 206 2.62 16.55 -15.80
N MET A 207 2.35 16.01 -14.61
CA MET A 207 3.29 15.16 -13.88
C MET A 207 3.37 13.75 -14.46
N ILE A 208 2.24 13.20 -14.91
CA ILE A 208 2.21 11.92 -15.66
C ILE A 208 3.07 12.05 -16.93
N HIS A 209 2.86 13.12 -17.70
CA HIS A 209 3.63 13.37 -18.93
C HIS A 209 5.14 13.50 -18.63
N ARG A 210 5.51 14.25 -17.59
CA ARG A 210 6.90 14.40 -17.16
C ARG A 210 7.54 13.04 -16.84
N ILE A 211 6.86 12.17 -16.09
CA ILE A 211 7.41 10.86 -15.69
C ILE A 211 7.59 9.94 -16.89
N ILE A 212 6.63 9.94 -17.84
CA ILE A 212 6.76 9.18 -19.09
C ILE A 212 7.95 9.68 -19.90
N GLY A 213 8.08 11.00 -20.09
CA GLY A 213 9.19 11.60 -20.82
C GLY A 213 10.54 11.30 -20.18
N GLU A 214 10.65 11.40 -18.86
CA GLU A 214 11.87 11.06 -18.13
C GLU A 214 12.24 9.58 -18.22
N ALA A 215 11.24 8.68 -18.22
CA ALA A 215 11.47 7.25 -18.44
C ALA A 215 11.97 6.97 -19.87
N LEU A 216 11.38 7.63 -20.87
CA LEU A 216 11.80 7.49 -22.27
C LEU A 216 13.21 8.01 -22.49
N ASP A 217 13.51 9.19 -21.95
CA ASP A 217 14.85 9.78 -21.98
C ASP A 217 15.91 8.86 -21.36
N ARG A 218 15.56 8.16 -20.27
CA ARG A 218 16.46 7.17 -19.65
C ARG A 218 16.64 5.92 -20.51
N ALA A 219 15.56 5.44 -21.14
CA ALA A 219 15.62 4.29 -22.04
C ALA A 219 16.48 4.59 -23.28
N LEU A 220 16.29 5.75 -23.91
CA LEU A 220 17.04 6.17 -25.10
C LEU A 220 18.55 6.30 -24.87
N ARG A 221 18.97 6.62 -23.64
CA ARG A 221 20.39 6.76 -23.28
C ARG A 221 21.07 5.43 -22.91
N ALA A 222 20.32 4.35 -22.81
CA ALA A 222 20.84 3.05 -22.36
C ALA A 222 20.90 2.05 -23.51
N ALA A 223 22.10 1.56 -23.82
CA ALA A 223 22.33 0.68 -24.98
C ALA A 223 21.61 -0.69 -24.89
N ASP A 224 21.32 -1.17 -23.68
CA ASP A 224 20.73 -2.49 -23.40
C ASP A 224 19.45 -2.41 -22.52
N SER A 225 18.74 -1.27 -22.48
CA SER A 225 17.52 -1.19 -21.67
C SER A 225 16.30 -1.79 -22.36
N ASP A 226 15.37 -2.28 -21.55
CA ASP A 226 14.01 -2.55 -22.00
C ASP A 226 13.44 -1.31 -22.69
N THR A 227 12.91 -1.54 -23.89
CA THR A 227 12.29 -0.53 -24.72
C THR A 227 10.86 -0.20 -24.28
N ASP A 228 10.28 -1.06 -23.45
CA ASP A 228 8.96 -0.85 -22.87
C ASP A 228 9.06 0.06 -21.63
N ILE A 229 8.18 1.05 -21.60
CA ILE A 229 7.94 1.91 -20.44
C ILE A 229 6.61 1.50 -19.85
N GLU A 230 6.63 0.94 -18.65
CA GLU A 230 5.44 0.34 -18.05
C GLU A 230 4.78 1.27 -17.02
N LEU A 231 3.50 1.53 -17.21
CA LEU A 231 2.63 2.14 -16.21
C LEU A 231 1.63 1.10 -15.71
N ASN A 232 1.77 0.69 -14.46
CA ASN A 232 0.78 -0.16 -13.80
C ASN A 232 -0.40 0.69 -13.34
N LEU A 233 -1.60 0.36 -13.84
CA LEU A 233 -2.84 1.10 -13.61
C LEU A 233 -3.85 0.31 -12.75
N ALA A 234 -3.40 -0.75 -12.06
CA ALA A 234 -4.26 -1.60 -11.24
C ALA A 234 -5.10 -0.79 -10.23
N SER A 235 -4.49 0.26 -9.68
CA SER A 235 -5.06 1.11 -8.65
C SER A 235 -5.46 2.50 -9.14
N LEU A 236 -5.39 2.75 -10.45
CA LEU A 236 -5.89 4.00 -11.05
C LEU A 236 -7.42 3.88 -11.18
N ARG A 237 -8.15 4.57 -10.31
CA ARG A 237 -9.61 4.47 -10.22
C ARG A 237 -10.32 5.39 -11.22
N PHE A 238 -9.67 6.48 -11.60
CA PHE A 238 -10.22 7.47 -12.52
C PHE A 238 -9.14 7.99 -13.47
N LEU A 239 -9.54 8.19 -14.72
CA LEU A 239 -8.76 8.84 -15.76
C LEU A 239 -9.71 9.72 -16.57
N ASP A 240 -9.47 11.02 -16.59
CA ASP A 240 -10.25 11.92 -17.43
C ASP A 240 -9.96 11.72 -18.93
N VAL A 241 -10.87 12.21 -19.77
CA VAL A 241 -10.74 12.08 -21.24
C VAL A 241 -9.46 12.74 -21.75
N ALA A 242 -9.10 13.91 -21.20
CA ALA A 242 -7.92 14.64 -21.63
C ALA A 242 -6.61 13.92 -21.25
N GLY A 243 -6.58 13.25 -20.10
CA GLY A 243 -5.49 12.39 -19.65
C GLY A 243 -5.36 11.14 -20.52
N ALA A 244 -6.47 10.50 -20.88
CA ALA A 244 -6.47 9.38 -21.81
C ALA A 244 -5.92 9.78 -23.19
N VAL A 245 -6.38 10.90 -23.76
CA VAL A 245 -5.83 11.45 -25.01
C VAL A 245 -4.33 11.78 -24.87
N ALA A 246 -3.91 12.35 -23.74
CA ALA A 246 -2.50 12.65 -23.50
C ALA A 246 -1.62 11.39 -23.43
N LEU A 247 -2.10 10.28 -22.85
CA LEU A 247 -1.38 9.00 -22.85
C LEU A 247 -1.24 8.43 -24.27
N VAL A 248 -2.30 8.53 -25.09
CA VAL A 248 -2.29 8.10 -26.49
C VAL A 248 -1.29 8.91 -27.30
N HIS A 249 -1.36 10.24 -27.26
CA HIS A 249 -0.42 11.10 -27.97
C HIS A 249 1.03 10.92 -27.49
N ALA A 250 1.24 10.81 -26.18
CA ALA A 250 2.57 10.55 -25.64
C ALA A 250 3.17 9.27 -26.20
N ALA A 251 2.36 8.20 -26.34
CA ALA A 251 2.82 6.96 -26.96
C ALA A 251 3.13 7.14 -28.45
N GLU A 252 2.29 7.85 -29.21
CA GLU A 252 2.50 8.09 -30.65
C GLU A 252 3.79 8.86 -30.96
N GLU A 253 4.26 9.68 -30.01
CA GLU A 253 5.54 10.40 -30.10
C GLU A 253 6.77 9.50 -29.84
N PHE A 254 6.58 8.24 -29.40
CA PHE A 254 7.70 7.35 -29.13
C PHE A 254 8.39 6.90 -30.42
N PRO A 255 9.73 6.73 -30.40
CA PRO A 255 10.45 6.04 -31.47
C PRO A 255 9.88 4.64 -31.72
N SER A 256 9.93 4.15 -32.95
CA SER A 256 9.32 2.86 -33.35
C SER A 256 9.82 1.63 -32.57
N MET A 257 10.99 1.73 -31.92
CA MET A 257 11.55 0.67 -31.10
C MET A 257 11.02 0.67 -29.66
N HIS A 258 10.34 1.73 -29.21
CA HIS A 258 9.87 1.90 -27.83
C HIS A 258 8.35 1.84 -27.76
N ARG A 259 7.84 1.45 -26.59
CA ARG A 259 6.39 1.36 -26.36
C ARG A 259 6.03 1.87 -24.97
N LEU A 260 4.87 2.52 -24.88
CA LEU A 260 4.19 2.76 -23.62
C LEU A 260 3.29 1.56 -23.34
N VAL A 261 3.51 0.86 -22.22
CA VAL A 261 2.75 -0.30 -21.80
C VAL A 261 1.90 0.09 -20.59
N LEU A 262 0.57 0.07 -20.74
CA LEU A 262 -0.37 0.24 -19.64
C LEU A 262 -0.78 -1.15 -19.14
N SER A 263 -0.39 -1.51 -17.92
CA SER A 263 -0.67 -2.83 -17.35
C SER A 263 -1.75 -2.80 -16.27
N ASP A 264 -2.46 -3.92 -16.13
CA ASP A 264 -3.56 -4.10 -15.17
C ASP A 264 -4.63 -3.00 -15.26
N VAL A 265 -4.98 -2.58 -16.48
CA VAL A 265 -5.92 -1.48 -16.70
C VAL A 265 -7.33 -1.87 -16.24
N ARG A 266 -7.89 -1.08 -15.31
CA ARG A 266 -9.25 -1.27 -14.80
C ARG A 266 -10.29 -1.06 -15.90
N PRO A 267 -11.43 -1.81 -15.89
CA PRO A 267 -12.44 -1.71 -16.95
C PRO A 267 -13.00 -0.30 -17.19
N ALA A 268 -13.10 0.54 -16.16
CA ALA A 268 -13.56 1.91 -16.31
C ALA A 268 -12.54 2.79 -17.08
N VAL A 269 -11.26 2.67 -16.74
CA VAL A 269 -10.16 3.37 -17.40
C VAL A 269 -9.98 2.89 -18.84
N LEU A 270 -10.05 1.57 -19.06
CA LEU A 270 -9.97 0.95 -20.39
C LEU A 270 -11.01 1.54 -21.35
N ARG A 271 -12.28 1.66 -20.92
CA ARG A 271 -13.34 2.25 -21.75
C ARG A 271 -13.06 3.69 -22.18
N VAL A 272 -12.37 4.47 -21.34
CA VAL A 272 -11.98 5.84 -21.69
C VAL A 272 -10.84 5.81 -22.72
N LEU A 273 -9.80 5.01 -22.46
CA LEU A 273 -8.68 4.82 -23.40
C LEU A 273 -9.15 4.36 -24.78
N ASP A 274 -10.06 3.39 -24.84
CA ASP A 274 -10.63 2.87 -26.08
C ASP A 274 -11.33 3.96 -26.90
N ARG A 275 -12.12 4.81 -26.24
CA ARG A 275 -12.81 5.94 -26.88
C ARG A 275 -11.88 7.06 -27.31
N CYS A 276 -10.70 7.14 -26.71
CA CYS A 276 -9.67 8.14 -27.00
C CYS A 276 -8.64 7.69 -28.04
N GLY A 277 -8.83 6.51 -28.66
CA GLY A 277 -8.00 6.05 -29.77
C GLY A 277 -6.85 5.12 -29.39
N ALA A 278 -6.78 4.65 -28.13
CA ALA A 278 -5.74 3.72 -27.70
C ALA A 278 -5.58 2.47 -28.59
N PRO A 279 -6.64 1.86 -29.14
CA PRO A 279 -6.51 0.70 -30.05
C PRO A 279 -5.79 1.00 -31.37
N PHE A 280 -5.63 2.28 -31.74
CA PHE A 280 -5.03 2.70 -33.01
C PHE A 280 -3.60 3.24 -32.85
N ALA A 281 -3.13 3.49 -31.63
CA ALA A 281 -1.78 3.97 -31.36
C ALA A 281 -0.77 2.81 -31.38
N ALA A 282 0.10 2.77 -32.38
CA ALA A 282 0.99 1.63 -32.63
C ALA A 282 2.00 1.36 -31.50
N GLN A 283 2.44 2.42 -30.82
CA GLN A 283 3.40 2.39 -29.72
C GLN A 283 2.73 2.22 -28.35
N LEU A 284 1.39 2.17 -28.29
CA LEU A 284 0.64 1.97 -27.05
C LEU A 284 0.19 0.52 -26.93
N VAL A 285 0.57 -0.13 -25.84
CA VAL A 285 0.11 -1.48 -25.49
C VAL A 285 -0.74 -1.40 -24.24
N VAL A 286 -2.01 -1.82 -24.34
CA VAL A 286 -2.93 -1.86 -23.20
C VAL A 286 -3.15 -3.31 -22.79
N ARG A 287 -2.90 -3.62 -21.52
CA ARG A 287 -3.14 -4.94 -20.91
C ARG A 287 -4.18 -4.78 -19.81
N GLU A 288 -5.34 -5.37 -20.03
CA GLU A 288 -6.44 -5.32 -19.06
C GLU A 288 -6.09 -6.04 -17.76
N ALA A 289 -6.66 -5.58 -16.66
CA ALA A 289 -6.66 -6.34 -15.41
C ALA A 289 -7.32 -7.71 -15.67
N ARG A 290 -6.60 -8.78 -15.37
CA ARG A 290 -7.18 -10.13 -15.48
C ARG A 290 -8.37 -10.21 -14.52
N ALA A 291 -9.52 -10.68 -15.02
CA ALA A 291 -10.64 -11.01 -14.15
C ALA A 291 -10.15 -12.04 -13.11
N HIS A 292 -10.18 -11.68 -11.83
CA HIS A 292 -9.95 -12.62 -10.75
C HIS A 292 -11.03 -13.69 -10.85
N GLY A 293 -10.65 -14.85 -11.39
CA GLY A 293 -11.55 -15.98 -11.50
C GLY A 293 -12.18 -16.26 -10.15
N ALA A 294 -13.51 -16.16 -10.09
CA ALA A 294 -14.27 -16.95 -9.16
C ALA A 294 -13.78 -18.39 -9.34
N GLY A 295 -13.00 -18.89 -8.38
CA GLY A 295 -12.57 -20.27 -8.36
C GLY A 295 -13.82 -21.13 -8.40
N GLY A 296 -14.12 -21.68 -9.58
CA GLY A 296 -15.18 -22.63 -9.79
C GLY A 296 -14.94 -23.81 -8.86
N GLY A 297 -15.85 -24.01 -7.93
CA GLY A 297 -15.97 -25.26 -7.22
C GLY A 297 -16.26 -26.36 -8.23
N SER A 298 -15.45 -27.40 -8.20
CA SER A 298 -15.85 -28.77 -8.49
C SER A 298 -15.30 -29.64 -7.39
#